data_AF-A0A2N1SQ42-F1
#
_entry.id   AF-A0A2N1SQ42-F1
#
_cell.length_a   1.000
_cell.length_b   1.000
_cell.length_c   1.000
_cell.angle_alpha   90.00
_cell.angle_beta   90.00
_cell.angle_gamma   90.00
#
_symmetry.space_group_name_H-M   'P 1'
#
loop_
_entity.id
_entity.type
_entity.pdbx_description
1 polymer ?
#
loop_
_entity_poly.entity_id
_entity_poly.type
_entity_poly.pdbx_seq_one_letter_code
_entity_poly.pdbx_strand_id
1 'polypeptide(L)'
;MVSAKDNLQRYYDSIPIGAKHAISRAELCKLWNMHDRKVRNIIAELRAWDNGDDMAIVSSSHGKGYFRTRDKTEIDLFRKEMEVRARNTFAPLKKVRRLLLPLEDEDLFGGKYA
;
A
#
# COMPACT_ATOMS: atom_id res chain seq x y z
N MET A 1 -12.93 26.92 -2.94
CA MET A 1 -12.90 25.47 -3.21
C MET A 1 -11.69 24.90 -2.50
N VAL A 2 -11.86 23.86 -1.67
CA VAL A 2 -10.75 23.15 -1.02
C VAL A 2 -10.05 22.32 -2.11
N SER A 3 -8.74 22.48 -2.28
CA SER A 3 -7.97 21.77 -3.30
C SER A 3 -7.98 20.26 -3.02
N ALA A 4 -7.85 19.42 -4.05
CA ALA A 4 -7.74 17.96 -3.87
C ALA A 4 -6.59 17.60 -2.91
N LYS A 5 -5.49 18.36 -2.93
CA LYS A 5 -4.35 18.21 -2.00
C LYS A 5 -4.72 18.52 -0.55
N ASP A 6 -5.57 19.52 -0.31
CA ASP A 6 -5.99 19.90 1.05
C ASP A 6 -6.84 18.79 1.70
N ASN A 7 -7.60 18.04 0.89
CA ASN A 7 -8.35 16.88 1.37
C ASN A 7 -7.43 15.71 1.75
N LEU A 8 -6.37 15.48 0.97
CA LEU A 8 -5.43 14.39 1.21
C LEU A 8 -4.61 14.65 2.49
N GLN A 9 -4.15 15.88 2.68
CA GLN A 9 -3.48 16.31 3.93
C GLN A 9 -4.35 16.06 5.16
N ARG A 10 -5.66 16.37 5.11
CA ARG A 10 -6.58 16.11 6.23
C ARG A 10 -6.66 14.63 6.59
N TYR A 11 -6.73 13.74 5.60
CA TYR A 11 -6.75 12.30 5.88
C TYR A 11 -5.40 11.83 6.43
N TYR A 12 -4.29 12.33 5.89
CA TYR A 12 -2.95 12.05 6.37
C TYR A 12 -2.78 12.38 7.85
N ASP A 13 -3.22 13.58 8.25
CA ASP A 13 -3.11 14.06 9.62
C ASP A 13 -3.99 13.30 10.60
N SER A 14 -5.08 12.68 10.11
CA SER A 14 -5.94 11.82 10.92
C SER A 14 -5.34 10.44 11.21
N ILE A 15 -4.27 10.04 10.52
CA ILE A 15 -3.55 8.79 10.81
C ILE A 15 -2.60 9.02 12.00
N PRO A 16 -2.70 8.23 13.09
CA PRO A 16 -1.89 8.43 14.28
C PRO A 16 -0.42 8.07 14.07
N ILE A 17 0.46 8.62 14.91
CA ILE A 17 1.90 8.34 14.90
C ILE A 17 2.23 7.20 15.86
N GLY A 18 2.98 6.22 15.38
CA GLY A 18 3.51 5.09 16.15
C GLY A 18 2.55 3.90 16.30
N ALA A 19 3.11 2.69 16.30
CA ALA A 19 2.36 1.43 16.27
C ALA A 19 1.36 1.25 17.43
N LYS A 20 1.67 1.75 18.63
CA LYS A 20 0.81 1.65 19.81
C LYS A 20 -0.55 2.33 19.63
N HIS A 21 -0.61 3.32 18.74
CA HIS A 21 -1.79 4.13 18.45
C HIS A 21 -2.45 3.75 17.13
N ALA A 22 -2.03 2.65 16.49
CA ALA A 22 -2.50 2.28 15.17
C ALA A 22 -4.02 2.23 15.07
N ILE A 23 -4.56 2.88 14.03
CA ILE A 23 -5.99 3.00 13.79
C ILE A 23 -6.47 1.92 12.83
N SER A 24 -7.49 1.18 13.23
CA SER A 24 -8.08 0.14 12.40
C SER A 24 -8.86 0.73 11.23
N ARG A 25 -9.06 -0.07 10.20
CA ARG A 25 -9.85 0.32 9.03
C ARG A 25 -11.31 0.61 9.38
N ALA A 26 -11.90 -0.13 10.33
CA ALA A 26 -13.26 0.11 10.80
C ALA A 26 -13.39 1.47 11.51
N GLU A 27 -12.38 1.85 12.29
CA GLU A 27 -12.31 3.17 12.91
C GLU A 27 -12.16 4.28 11.86
N LEU A 28 -11.33 4.07 10.83
CA LEU A 28 -11.24 5.02 9.71
C LEU A 28 -12.55 5.18 8.93
N CYS A 29 -13.30 4.09 8.71
CA CYS A 29 -14.63 4.18 8.09
C CYS A 29 -15.57 5.08 8.91
N LYS A 30 -15.56 4.94 10.24
CA LYS A 30 -16.36 5.78 11.14
C LYS A 30 -15.86 7.22 11.14
N LEU A 31 -14.54 7.42 11.26
CA LEU A 31 -13.89 8.72 11.35
C LEU A 31 -14.10 9.56 10.08
N TRP A 32 -13.98 8.93 8.91
CA TRP A 32 -14.12 9.62 7.63
C TRP A 32 -15.55 9.61 7.10
N ASN A 33 -16.47 8.92 7.78
CA ASN A 33 -17.85 8.68 7.34
C ASN A 33 -17.90 8.12 5.91
N MET A 34 -17.17 7.02 5.68
CA MET A 34 -17.00 6.41 4.36
C MET A 34 -17.08 4.89 4.40
N HIS A 35 -17.51 4.32 3.28
CA HIS A 35 -17.45 2.87 3.07
C HIS A 35 -16.00 2.38 2.93
N ASP A 36 -15.77 1.13 3.35
CA ASP A 36 -14.44 0.48 3.40
C ASP A 36 -13.67 0.59 2.08
N ARG A 37 -14.33 0.42 0.92
CA ARG A 37 -13.67 0.54 -0.39
C ARG A 37 -13.08 1.92 -0.62
N LYS A 38 -13.77 2.99 -0.21
CA LYS A 38 -13.29 4.37 -0.37
C LYS A 38 -12.14 4.65 0.60
N VAL A 39 -12.24 4.19 1.84
CA VAL A 39 -11.15 4.26 2.83
C VAL A 39 -9.89 3.57 2.31
N ARG A 40 -10.01 2.36 1.75
CA ARG A 40 -8.88 1.62 1.16
C ARG A 40 -8.21 2.39 0.02
N ASN A 41 -9.00 3.00 -0.86
CA ASN A 41 -8.48 3.78 -1.97
C ASN A 41 -7.71 5.01 -1.46
N ILE A 42 -8.27 5.75 -0.49
CA ILE A 42 -7.61 6.91 0.12
C ILE A 42 -6.30 6.49 0.81
N ILE A 43 -6.29 5.38 1.57
CA ILE A 43 -5.05 4.89 2.19
C ILE A 43 -3.99 4.53 1.15
N ALA A 44 -4.38 3.94 0.02
CA ALA A 44 -3.44 3.64 -1.07
C ALA A 44 -2.87 4.93 -1.68
N GLU A 45 -3.72 5.94 -1.89
CA GLU A 45 -3.32 7.25 -2.38
C GLU A 45 -2.38 7.96 -1.40
N LEU A 46 -2.71 7.95 -0.10
CA LEU A 46 -1.88 8.51 0.97
C LEU A 46 -0.49 7.86 1.05
N ARG A 47 -0.39 6.56 0.81
CA ARG A 47 0.89 5.84 0.81
C ARG A 47 1.76 6.15 -0.42
N ALA A 48 1.15 6.53 -1.52
CA ALA A 48 1.84 6.92 -2.75
C ALA A 48 2.13 8.43 -2.79
N TRP A 49 1.47 9.20 -1.93
CA TRP A 49 1.60 10.64 -1.89
C TRP A 49 2.82 11.06 -1.06
N ASP A 50 3.76 11.71 -1.73
CA ASP A 50 4.87 12.41 -1.09
C ASP A 50 4.44 13.84 -0.75
N ASN A 51 4.33 14.13 0.54
CA ASN A 51 4.02 15.45 1.08
C ASN A 51 5.27 16.20 1.56
N GLY A 52 6.47 15.63 1.39
CA GLY A 52 7.75 16.20 1.79
C GLY A 52 8.15 15.98 3.26
N ASP A 53 7.44 15.12 4.00
CA ASP A 53 7.83 14.74 5.37
C ASP A 53 8.70 13.47 5.44
N ASP A 54 9.19 13.14 6.64
CA ASP A 54 10.06 11.99 6.89
C ASP A 54 9.29 10.75 7.40
N MET A 55 7.98 10.66 7.14
CA MET A 55 7.10 9.65 7.73
C MET A 55 6.45 8.77 6.66
N ALA A 56 6.35 7.47 6.95
CA ALA A 56 5.64 6.51 6.11
C ALA A 56 4.36 6.02 6.80
N ILE A 57 3.27 5.85 6.04
CA ILE A 57 2.07 5.15 6.51
C ILE A 57 2.26 3.64 6.35
N VAL A 58 2.52 2.97 7.46
CA VAL A 58 2.73 1.52 7.50
C VAL A 58 1.55 0.81 8.15
N SER A 59 1.53 -0.51 8.00
CA SER A 59 0.60 -1.40 8.70
C SER A 59 1.30 -2.75 8.89
N SER A 60 1.19 -3.36 10.06
CA SER A 60 1.70 -4.71 10.29
C SER A 60 0.61 -5.75 10.06
N SER A 61 0.97 -6.88 9.46
CA SER A 61 0.12 -8.07 9.36
C SER A 61 -0.40 -8.58 10.72
N HIS A 62 0.33 -8.32 11.80
CA HIS A 62 -0.01 -8.69 13.18
C HIS A 62 -0.52 -7.49 13.99
N GLY A 63 -0.60 -6.31 13.38
CA GLY A 63 -0.94 -5.04 14.05
C GLY A 63 -2.43 -4.70 13.97
N LYS A 64 -2.81 -3.68 14.75
CA LYS A 64 -4.21 -3.22 14.87
C LYS A 64 -4.70 -2.37 13.69
N GLY A 65 -3.79 -1.90 12.82
CA GLY A 65 -4.16 -1.07 11.67
C GLY A 65 -3.02 -0.22 11.12
N TYR A 66 -3.35 1.02 10.76
CA TYR A 66 -2.47 1.97 10.08
C TYR A 66 -1.88 2.97 11.06
N PHE A 67 -0.63 3.37 10.84
CA PHE A 67 0.03 4.43 11.59
C PHE A 67 1.15 5.05 10.75
N ARG A 68 1.54 6.27 11.11
CA ARG A 68 2.71 6.97 10.56
C ARG A 68 3.94 6.66 11.41
N THR A 69 5.09 6.47 10.78
CA THR A 69 6.37 6.26 11.47
C THR A 69 7.57 6.78 10.69
N ARG A 70 8.62 7.18 11.43
CA ARG A 70 9.97 7.47 10.92
C ARG A 70 10.97 6.38 11.28
N ASP A 71 10.53 5.34 11.99
CA ASP A 71 11.40 4.22 12.36
C ASP A 71 11.74 3.42 11.10
N LYS A 72 13.02 3.46 10.71
CA LYS A 72 13.54 2.75 9.54
C LYS A 72 13.32 1.24 9.61
N THR A 73 13.25 0.67 10.82
CA THR A 73 12.98 -0.76 11.03
C THR A 73 11.55 -1.09 10.65
N GLU A 74 10.58 -0.32 11.13
CA GLU A 74 9.16 -0.51 10.80
C GLU A 74 8.91 -0.29 9.29
N ILE A 75 9.59 0.70 8.70
CA ILE A 75 9.53 0.98 7.27
C ILE A 75 10.12 -0.19 6.46
N ASP A 76 11.26 -0.73 6.86
CA ASP A 76 11.89 -1.87 6.18
C ASP A 76 11.03 -3.15 6.27
N LEU A 77 10.45 -3.42 7.43
CA LEU A 77 9.53 -4.55 7.60
C LEU A 77 8.31 -4.40 6.70
N PHE A 78 7.71 -3.21 6.64
CA PHE A 78 6.60 -2.92 5.75
C PHE A 78 6.98 -3.11 4.27
N ARG A 79 8.16 -2.63 3.86
CA ARG A 79 8.70 -2.86 2.50
C ARG A 79 8.76 -4.36 2.18
N LYS A 80 9.39 -5.15 3.05
CA LYS A 80 9.52 -6.61 2.87
C LYS A 80 8.16 -7.30 2.75
N GLU A 81 7.19 -6.94 3.59
CA GLU A 81 5.83 -7.47 3.51
C GLU A 81 5.16 -7.13 2.16
N MET A 82 5.33 -5.90 1.67
CA MET A 82 4.79 -5.46 0.40
C MET A 82 5.42 -6.19 -0.79
N GLU A 83 6.73 -6.39 -0.79
CA GLU A 83 7.44 -7.15 -1.84
C GLU A 83 7.02 -8.63 -1.88
N VAL A 84 6.86 -9.26 -0.71
CA VAL A 84 6.33 -10.64 -0.63
C VAL A 84 4.91 -10.70 -1.18
N ARG A 85 4.04 -9.75 -0.78
CA ARG A 85 2.66 -9.69 -1.29
C ARG A 85 2.63 -9.50 -2.80
N ALA A 86 3.44 -8.60 -3.35
CA ALA A 86 3.53 -8.35 -4.78
C ALA A 86 3.94 -9.62 -5.55
N ARG A 87 4.99 -10.32 -5.09
CA ARG A 87 5.41 -11.61 -5.68
C ARG A 87 4.28 -12.63 -5.68
N ASN A 88 3.56 -12.76 -4.56
CA ASN A 88 2.42 -13.68 -4.47
C ASN A 88 1.25 -13.27 -5.36
N THR A 89 0.95 -11.97 -5.48
CA THR A 89 -0.08 -11.45 -6.39
C THR A 89 0.28 -11.72 -7.85
N PHE A 90 1.55 -11.64 -8.23
CA PHE A 90 2.01 -11.91 -9.59
C PHE A 90 2.29 -13.39 -9.89
N ALA A 91 2.37 -14.25 -8.88
CA ALA A 91 2.65 -15.68 -9.07
C ALA A 91 1.70 -16.39 -10.08
N PRO A 92 0.39 -16.10 -10.12
CA PRO A 92 -0.51 -16.68 -11.12
C PRO A 92 -0.14 -16.33 -12.57
N LEU A 93 0.53 -15.19 -12.80
CA LEU A 93 0.92 -14.77 -14.15
C LEU A 93 1.90 -15.73 -14.81
N LYS A 94 2.67 -16.52 -14.05
CA LYS A 94 3.59 -17.52 -14.62
C LYS A 94 2.84 -18.51 -15.52
N LYS A 95 1.69 -19.02 -15.06
CA LYS A 95 0.89 -19.97 -15.86
C LYS A 95 0.20 -19.26 -17.03
N VAL A 96 -0.34 -18.06 -16.80
CA VAL A 96 -1.01 -17.27 -17.83
C VAL A 96 -0.04 -16.93 -18.96
N ARG A 97 1.17 -16.44 -18.66
CA ARG A 97 2.21 -16.13 -19.65
C ARG A 97 2.59 -17.36 -20.48
N ARG A 98 2.85 -18.51 -19.85
CA ARG A 98 3.14 -19.76 -20.56
C ARG A 98 2.02 -20.17 -21.53
N LEU A 99 0.76 -19.95 -21.16
CA LEU A 99 -0.40 -20.32 -21.99
C LEU A 99 -0.71 -19.30 -23.10
N LEU A 100 -0.27 -18.05 -22.93
CA LEU A 100 -0.51 -16.98 -23.90
C LEU A 100 0.63 -16.81 -24.93
N LEU A 101 1.75 -17.51 -24.78
CA LEU A 101 2.80 -17.54 -25.80
C LEU A 101 2.31 -18.27 -27.07
N PRO A 102 2.32 -17.64 -28.25
CA PRO A 102 2.81 -18.33 -29.43
C PRO A 102 4.28 -18.69 -29.16
N LEU A 103 4.74 -19.88 -29.56
CA LEU A 103 6.18 -20.17 -29.62
C LEU A 103 6.84 -19.00 -30.38
N GLU A 104 7.90 -18.40 -29.81
CA GLU A 104 8.65 -17.24 -30.32
C GLU A 104 8.15 -15.87 -29.81
N ASP A 105 8.62 -15.45 -28.63
CA ASP A 105 9.24 -14.13 -28.38
C ASP A 105 9.61 -13.92 -26.89
N GLU A 106 10.62 -13.07 -26.65
CA GLU A 106 11.13 -12.67 -25.32
C GLU A 106 10.08 -11.89 -24.52
N ASP A 107 9.99 -12.16 -23.20
CA ASP A 107 9.07 -11.44 -22.32
C ASP A 107 9.62 -10.07 -21.86
N LEU A 108 8.73 -9.23 -21.31
CA LEU A 108 9.04 -7.87 -20.80
C LEU A 108 10.08 -7.84 -19.65
N PHE A 109 10.51 -8.99 -19.13
CA PHE A 109 11.52 -9.12 -18.09
C PHE A 109 12.79 -9.84 -18.60
N GLY A 110 12.96 -9.99 -19.92
CA GLY A 110 14.11 -10.65 -20.54
C GLY A 110 14.20 -12.14 -20.23
N GLY A 111 13.10 -12.75 -19.77
CA GLY A 111 13.02 -14.17 -19.50
C GLY A 111 12.88 -14.95 -20.80
N LYS A 112 13.99 -15.52 -21.29
CA LYS A 112 13.90 -16.62 -22.26
C LYS A 112 13.38 -17.85 -21.53
N TYR A 113 12.15 -18.23 -21.81
CA TYR A 113 11.61 -19.50 -21.34
C TYR A 113 12.02 -20.58 -22.34
N ALA A 114 13.03 -21.37 -21.96
CA ALA A 114 13.39 -22.63 -22.63
C ALA A 114 12.31 -23.69 -22.43
#